data_AF-A0A7S3NL87-F1
#
_entry.id   AF-A0A7S3NL87-F1
#
_cell.length_a   1.000
_cell.length_b   1.000
_cell.length_c   1.000
_cell.angle_alpha   90.00
_cell.angle_beta   90.00
_cell.angle_gamma   90.00
#
_symmetry.space_group_name_H-M   'P 1'
#
loop_
_entity.id
_entity.type
_entity.pdbx_description
1 polymer ?
#
loop_
_entity_poly.entity_id
_entity_poly.type
_entity_poly.pdbx_seq_one_letter_code
_entity_poly.pdbx_strand_id
1 'polypeptide(L)'
;ATQVELMKENLIVCDEQDNVVGKCSKKEGHLRSFLDKENSLPHRAFSCFLFNEKNELLLQRRSSHKITFPNMWTNTCCSHPLYVKEEMADGPIPFQGVKTATVRRMDYELG
;
A
#
# COMPACT_ATOMS: atom_id res chain seq x y z
N ALA A 1 0.48 15.09 -5.61
CA ALA A 1 0.61 15.19 -4.15
C ALA A 1 2.07 15.01 -3.76
N THR A 2 2.57 15.79 -2.80
CA THR A 2 3.93 15.61 -2.27
C THR A 2 4.03 14.34 -1.42
N GLN A 3 5.22 13.79 -1.21
CA GLN A 3 5.38 12.60 -0.34
C GLN A 3 4.91 12.87 1.09
N VAL A 4 5.04 14.10 1.58
CA VAL A 4 4.58 14.51 2.92
C VAL A 4 3.05 14.53 3.01
N GLU A 5 2.35 14.99 1.96
CA GLU A 5 0.89 14.95 1.92
C GLU A 5 0.35 13.53 1.96
N LEU A 6 0.99 12.61 1.23
CA LEU A 6 0.63 11.19 1.22
C LEU A 6 0.77 10.54 2.60
N MET A 7 1.55 11.09 3.52
CA MET A 7 1.68 10.55 4.88
C MET A 7 0.41 10.72 5.73
N LYS A 8 -0.53 11.56 5.29
CA LYS A 8 -1.84 11.77 5.94
C LYS A 8 -2.90 10.76 5.48
N GLU A 9 -2.62 9.96 4.45
CA GLU A 9 -3.52 8.92 3.97
C GLU A 9 -3.87 7.94 5.10
N ASN A 10 -5.14 7.58 5.24
CA ASN A 10 -5.58 6.57 6.21
C ASN A 10 -5.44 5.19 5.60
N LEU A 11 -4.69 4.32 6.27
CA LEU A 11 -4.50 2.92 5.93
C LEU A 11 -5.51 2.05 6.69
N ILE A 12 -5.80 0.89 6.12
CA ILE A 12 -6.65 -0.13 6.76
C ILE A 12 -5.80 -0.90 7.77
N VAL A 13 -6.19 -0.86 9.05
CA VAL A 13 -5.58 -1.68 10.12
C VAL A 13 -6.33 -3.00 10.20
N CYS A 14 -5.58 -4.09 10.32
CA CYS A 14 -6.12 -5.45 10.38
C CYS A 14 -5.60 -6.21 11.60
N ASP A 15 -6.27 -7.30 11.95
CA ASP A 15 -5.70 -8.34 12.80
C ASP A 15 -4.81 -9.31 12.00
N GLU A 16 -4.28 -10.34 12.66
CA GLU A 16 -3.42 -11.36 12.04
C GLU A 16 -4.15 -12.26 11.03
N GLN A 17 -5.48 -12.28 11.04
CA GLN A 17 -6.31 -13.02 10.10
C GLN A 17 -6.78 -12.14 8.93
N ASP A 18 -6.21 -10.93 8.81
CA ASP A 18 -6.59 -9.92 7.82
C ASP A 18 -8.05 -9.46 7.95
N ASN A 19 -8.65 -9.49 9.15
CA ASN A 19 -9.92 -8.84 9.39
C ASN A 19 -9.70 -7.36 9.69
N VAL A 20 -10.54 -6.48 9.14
CA VAL A 20 -10.43 -5.03 9.37
C VAL A 20 -10.85 -4.69 10.80
N VAL A 21 -9.96 -4.03 11.55
CA VAL A 21 -10.20 -3.62 12.94
C VAL A 21 -10.18 -2.10 13.14
N GLY A 22 -9.70 -1.34 12.15
CA GLY A 22 -9.68 0.11 12.23
C GLY A 22 -8.85 0.78 11.14
N LYS A 23 -8.34 1.97 11.46
CA LYS A 23 -7.49 2.77 10.56
C LYS A 23 -6.36 3.44 11.30
N CYS A 24 -5.27 3.72 10.60
CA CYS A 24 -4.16 4.54 11.09
C CYS A 24 -3.66 5.45 9.96
N SER A 25 -2.98 6.55 10.29
CA SER A 25 -2.29 7.32 9.24
C SER A 25 -1.11 6.54 8.69
N LYS A 26 -0.76 6.77 7.42
CA LYS A 26 0.42 6.19 6.79
C LYS A 26 1.71 6.50 7.55
N LYS A 27 1.79 7.68 8.16
CA LYS A 27 2.87 8.04 9.09
C LYS A 27 2.92 7.09 10.28
N GLU A 28 1.83 6.92 11.01
CA GLU A 28 1.79 6.04 12.18
C GLU A 28 2.13 4.60 11.79
N GLY A 29 1.51 4.05 10.75
CA GLY A 29 1.76 2.67 10.32
C GLY A 29 3.19 2.37 9.89
N HIS A 30 4.00 3.39 9.58
CA HIS A 30 5.40 3.23 9.16
C HIS A 30 6.41 3.80 10.17
N LEU A 31 5.96 4.28 11.34
CA LEU A 31 6.85 4.74 12.40
C LEU A 31 7.20 3.60 13.34
N ARG A 32 8.50 3.43 13.59
CA ARG A 32 9.01 2.38 14.49
C ARG A 32 8.41 2.48 15.90
N SER A 33 8.23 3.71 16.40
CA SER A 33 7.62 3.98 17.70
C SER A 33 6.15 3.58 17.80
N PHE A 34 5.44 3.39 16.68
CA PHE A 34 4.09 2.83 16.67
C PHE A 34 4.15 1.31 16.61
N LEU A 35 5.04 0.76 15.79
CA LEU A 35 5.23 -0.68 15.60
C LEU A 35 5.72 -1.40 16.86
N ASP A 36 6.57 -0.76 17.67
CA ASP A 36 7.13 -1.35 18.90
C ASP A 36 6.19 -1.24 20.11
N LYS A 37 4.99 -0.64 19.97
CA LYS A 37 4.01 -0.58 21.06
C LYS A 37 3.40 -1.95 21.31
N GLU A 38 3.20 -2.26 22.59
CA GLU A 38 2.35 -3.37 22.99
C GLU A 38 0.95 -3.16 22.40
N ASN A 39 0.46 -4.15 21.65
CA ASN A 39 -0.79 -4.12 20.86
C ASN A 39 -0.77 -3.26 19.58
N SER A 40 0.40 -2.98 18.99
CA SER A 40 0.43 -2.45 17.62
C SER A 40 -0.14 -3.49 16.65
N LEU A 41 -1.04 -3.04 15.75
CA LEU A 41 -1.69 -3.92 14.78
C LEU A 41 -1.16 -3.65 13.37
N PRO A 42 -1.06 -4.68 12.52
CA PRO A 42 -0.62 -4.53 11.14
C PRO A 42 -1.62 -3.70 10.32
N HIS A 43 -1.14 -3.18 9.20
CA HIS A 43 -1.99 -2.54 8.20
C HIS A 43 -1.92 -3.30 6.88
N ARG A 44 -3.04 -3.34 6.15
CA ARG A 44 -3.12 -4.03 4.87
C ARG A 44 -2.26 -3.32 3.82
N ALA A 45 -1.58 -4.11 3.00
CA ALA A 45 -0.73 -3.66 1.91
C ALA A 45 -0.95 -4.52 0.66
N PHE A 46 -0.40 -4.09 -0.48
CA PHE A 46 -0.33 -4.91 -1.68
C PHE A 46 1.02 -4.81 -2.38
N SER A 47 1.32 -5.85 -3.15
CA SER A 47 2.48 -5.92 -4.03
C SER A 47 2.05 -6.47 -5.39
N CYS A 48 2.25 -5.68 -6.44
CA CYS A 48 1.89 -6.04 -7.82
C CYS A 48 3.14 -6.47 -8.59
N PHE A 49 3.00 -7.56 -9.36
CA PHE A 49 4.02 -8.07 -10.27
C PHE A 49 3.43 -8.08 -11.68
N LEU A 50 3.87 -7.14 -12.51
CA LEU A 50 3.44 -7.02 -13.90
C LEU A 50 4.45 -7.67 -14.82
N PHE A 51 3.97 -8.59 -15.65
CA PHE A 51 4.74 -9.26 -16.68
C PHE A 51 4.29 -8.77 -18.06
N ASN A 52 5.23 -8.57 -18.97
CA ASN A 52 4.90 -8.35 -20.37
C ASN A 52 4.59 -9.68 -21.08
N GLU A 53 4.24 -9.63 -22.36
CA GLU A 53 3.93 -10.81 -23.19
C GLU A 53 5.11 -11.80 -23.34
N LYS A 54 6.33 -11.38 -22.99
CA LYS A 54 7.55 -12.21 -22.99
C LYS A 54 7.83 -12.84 -21.63
N ASN A 55 6.93 -12.71 -20.65
CA ASN A 55 7.11 -13.12 -19.25
C ASN A 55 8.27 -12.41 -18.53
N GLU A 56 8.62 -11.18 -18.93
CA GLU A 56 9.61 -10.37 -18.24
C GLU A 56 8.94 -9.50 -17.17
N LEU A 57 9.49 -9.50 -15.95
CA LEU A 57 8.96 -8.73 -14.83
C LEU A 57 9.39 -7.26 -14.91
N LEU A 58 8.43 -6.34 -14.78
CA LEU A 58 8.72 -4.91 -14.61
C LEU A 58 9.18 -4.63 -13.16
N LEU A 59 10.43 -4.19 -13.01
CA LEU A 59 10.98 -3.70 -11.75
C LEU A 59 10.94 -2.18 -11.68
N GLN A 60 10.70 -1.60 -10.49
CA GLN A 60 10.85 -0.17 -10.26
C GLN A 60 12.09 0.12 -9.41
N ARG A 61 12.82 1.20 -9.74
CA ARG A 61 13.73 1.85 -8.80
C ARG A 61 13.01 3.00 -8.13
N ARG A 62 12.87 2.93 -6.80
CA ARG A 62 12.16 3.94 -6.02
C ARG A 62 12.86 5.30 -6.13
N SER A 63 12.10 6.39 -6.19
CA SER A 63 12.67 7.74 -6.22
C SER A 63 13.40 8.07 -4.92
N SER A 64 14.38 8.97 -4.99
CA SER A 64 15.12 9.47 -3.83
C SER A 64 14.24 10.21 -2.81
N HIS A 65 13.05 10.64 -3.22
CA HIS A 65 12.12 11.39 -2.39
C HIS A 65 11.21 10.48 -1.54
N LYS A 66 11.19 9.16 -1.77
CA LYS A 66 10.37 8.24 -0.97
C LYS A 66 10.89 8.22 0.47
N ILE A 67 9.98 8.38 1.44
CA ILE A 67 10.31 8.42 2.87
C ILE A 67 10.88 7.07 3.35
N THR A 68 10.29 5.97 2.88
CA THR A 68 10.78 4.62 3.16
C THR A 68 11.54 4.06 1.96
N PHE A 69 12.74 3.53 2.20
CA PHE A 69 13.57 2.83 1.22
C PHE A 69 13.81 3.61 -0.10
N PRO A 70 14.38 4.83 -0.05
CA PRO A 70 14.70 5.59 -1.26
C PRO A 70 15.76 4.86 -2.10
N ASN A 71 15.69 5.00 -3.43
CA ASN A 71 16.66 4.43 -4.40
C ASN A 71 16.75 2.89 -4.47
N MET A 72 15.98 2.16 -3.68
CA MET A 72 15.93 0.70 -3.73
C MET A 72 15.22 0.19 -4.98
N TRP A 73 15.72 -0.89 -5.54
CA TRP A 73 15.01 -1.70 -6.54
C TRP A 73 13.98 -2.59 -5.85
N THR A 74 12.79 -2.68 -6.44
CA THR A 74 11.69 -3.52 -5.96
C THR A 74 10.83 -3.98 -7.13
N ASN A 75 9.78 -4.76 -6.85
CA ASN A 75 8.82 -5.21 -7.86
C ASN A 75 8.04 -4.02 -8.47
N THR A 76 7.06 -4.32 -9.34
CA THR A 76 6.40 -3.31 -10.18
C THR A 76 5.79 -2.15 -9.40
N CYS A 77 4.96 -2.45 -8.40
CA CYS A 77 4.29 -1.43 -7.61
C CYS A 77 3.85 -1.98 -6.24
N CYS A 78 4.18 -1.25 -5.17
CA CYS A 78 3.77 -1.54 -3.80
C CYS A 78 3.14 -0.33 -3.13
N SER A 79 1.99 -0.51 -2.49
CA SER A 79 1.33 0.51 -1.68
C SER A 79 0.28 -0.16 -0.78
N HIS A 80 -0.74 0.60 -0.40
CA HIS A 80 -1.79 0.20 0.52
C HIS A 80 -3.16 0.55 -0.05
N PRO A 81 -4.17 -0.30 0.18
CA PRO A 81 -5.55 0.15 0.11
C PRO A 81 -5.80 1.18 1.22
N LEU A 82 -6.57 2.20 0.88
CA LEU A 82 -6.95 3.28 1.77
C LEU A 82 -8.22 2.91 2.53
N TYR A 83 -8.36 3.46 3.74
CA TYR A 83 -9.58 3.34 4.53
C TYR A 83 -10.68 4.25 3.97
N VAL A 84 -11.16 3.89 2.78
CA VAL A 84 -12.25 4.54 2.03
C VAL A 84 -13.16 3.45 1.47
N LYS A 85 -14.44 3.79 1.22
CA LYS A 85 -15.48 2.81 0.86
C LYS A 85 -15.08 1.97 -0.35
N GLU A 86 -14.47 2.59 -1.35
CA GLU A 86 -14.12 1.98 -2.63
C GLU A 86 -12.98 0.95 -2.49
N GLU A 87 -12.09 1.13 -1.52
CA GLU A 87 -10.91 0.27 -1.31
C GLU A 87 -11.04 -0.66 -0.11
N MET A 88 -12.08 -0.46 0.72
CA MET A 88 -12.49 -1.38 1.78
C MET A 88 -13.52 -2.41 1.31
N ALA A 89 -14.22 -2.16 0.21
CA ALA A 89 -15.35 -3.00 -0.19
C ALA A 89 -14.91 -4.38 -0.69
N ASP A 90 -15.47 -5.40 -0.04
CA ASP A 90 -15.60 -6.75 -0.59
C ASP A 90 -16.88 -6.80 -1.44
N GLY A 91 -16.75 -6.32 -2.68
CA GLY A 91 -17.82 -6.46 -3.67
C GLY A 91 -18.04 -7.92 -4.09
N PRO A 92 -18.89 -8.18 -5.11
CA PRO A 92 -19.09 -9.55 -5.63
C PRO A 92 -17.81 -10.17 -6.21
N ILE A 93 -16.78 -9.36 -6.43
CA ILE A 93 -15.45 -9.78 -6.87
C ILE A 93 -14.54 -9.84 -5.62
N PRO A 94 -13.93 -11.01 -5.32
CA PRO A 94 -12.97 -11.12 -4.24
C PRO A 94 -11.82 -10.12 -4.39
N PHE A 95 -11.45 -9.49 -3.28
CA PHE A 95 -10.33 -8.55 -3.19
C PHE A 95 -10.50 -7.31 -4.08
N GLN A 96 -11.75 -6.90 -4.38
CA GLN A 96 -12.01 -5.75 -5.25
C GLN A 96 -11.39 -4.45 -4.72
N GLY A 97 -11.44 -4.22 -3.41
CA GLY A 97 -10.87 -3.03 -2.80
C GLY A 97 -9.36 -2.88 -3.04
N VAL A 98 -8.59 -3.95 -2.85
CA VAL A 98 -7.13 -3.93 -3.08
C VAL A 98 -6.77 -3.87 -4.58
N LYS A 99 -7.57 -4.48 -5.46
CA LYS A 99 -7.42 -4.32 -6.92
C LYS A 99 -7.63 -2.87 -7.34
N THR A 100 -8.65 -2.21 -6.80
CA THR A 100 -8.93 -0.79 -7.03
C THR A 100 -7.75 0.08 -6.58
N ALA A 101 -7.21 -0.19 -5.38
CA ALA A 101 -6.02 0.48 -4.87
C ALA A 101 -4.78 0.25 -5.74
N THR A 102 -4.63 -0.96 -6.28
CA THR A 102 -3.52 -1.34 -7.18
C THR A 102 -3.57 -0.52 -8.46
N VAL A 103 -4.73 -0.48 -9.13
CA VAL A 103 -4.92 0.31 -10.37
C VAL A 103 -4.63 1.80 -10.11
N ARG A 104 -5.23 2.38 -9.06
CA ARG A 104 -4.97 3.78 -8.68
C ARG A 104 -3.48 4.06 -8.48
N ARG A 105 -2.75 3.13 -7.86
CA ARG A 105 -1.33 3.36 -7.57
C ARG A 105 -0.45 3.16 -8.79
N MET A 106 -0.76 2.18 -9.64
CA MET A 106 -0.05 1.98 -10.90
C MET A 106 -0.19 3.20 -11.79
N ASP A 107 -1.41 3.72 -11.97
CA ASP A 107 -1.67 4.97 -12.71
C ASP A 107 -0.86 6.15 -12.15
N TYR A 108 -0.81 6.27 -10.82
CA TYR A 108 -0.03 7.34 -10.17
C TYR A 108 1.51 7.17 -10.29
N GLU A 109 2.04 5.96 -10.18
CA GLU A 109 3.50 5.71 -10.14
C GLU A 109 4.12 5.42 -11.52
N LEU A 110 3.35 4.88 -12.45
CA LEU A 110 3.83 4.36 -13.73
C LEU A 110 3.16 5.01 -14.96
N GLY A 111 2.12 5.85 -14.75
CA GLY A 111 1.30 6.44 -15.81
C GLY A 111 0.27 5.46 -16.37
#